data_AF-A0A0A6DFK6-F1
#
_entry.id   AF-A0A0A6DFK6-F1
#
_cell.length_a   1.000
_cell.length_b   1.000
_cell.length_c   1.000
_cell.angle_alpha   90.00
_cell.angle_beta   90.00
_cell.angle_gamma   90.00
#
_symmetry.space_group_name_H-M   'P 1'
#
loop_
_entity.id
_entity.type
_entity.pdbx_description
1 polymer ?
#
loop_
_entity_poly.entity_id
_entity_poly.type
_entity_poly.pdbx_seq_one_letter_code
_entity_poly.pdbx_strand_id
1 'polypeptide(L)'
;MKRLSWIILTASLLLIVAWRFWSPADLSACTSKNTEPGQLTAVIRNYFEGNNRIDWRGLDDRFDILSTPEGQKIAGQPQAHVCEALQILSSPTFSQSEKIFTTALMFHLPINQYMGFMDRTHQLYADEKIDREVMTLVVLPRGTAINYWWLPDWRERFSRDAPSVLDANLIKHVLSGHYWFDYPGAGF
;
A
#
# COMPACT_ATOMS: atom_id res chain seq x y z
N MET A 1 20.35 -41.00 16.43
CA MET A 1 18.93 -40.75 16.06
C MET A 1 18.36 -39.48 16.70
N LYS A 2 18.43 -39.27 18.03
CA LYS A 2 17.86 -38.07 18.70
C LYS A 2 18.33 -36.69 18.17
N ARG A 3 19.62 -36.55 17.82
CA ARG A 3 20.18 -35.28 17.27
C ARG A 3 19.66 -34.94 15.87
N LEU A 4 19.50 -35.94 15.00
CA LEU A 4 19.03 -35.73 13.63
C LEU A 4 17.54 -35.33 13.61
N SER A 5 16.72 -35.97 14.47
CA SER A 5 15.31 -35.62 14.64
C SER A 5 15.11 -34.20 15.16
N TRP A 6 15.97 -33.73 16.07
CA TRP A 6 15.94 -32.36 16.59
C TRP A 6 16.29 -31.32 15.52
N ILE A 7 17.29 -31.60 14.68
CA ILE A 7 17.69 -30.72 13.56
C ILE A 7 16.57 -30.61 12.52
N ILE A 8 15.89 -31.72 12.21
CA ILE A 8 14.78 -31.69 11.26
C ILE A 8 13.59 -30.91 11.84
N LEU A 9 13.27 -31.09 13.13
CA LEU A 9 12.20 -30.33 13.78
C LEU A 9 12.51 -28.83 13.82
N THR A 10 13.74 -28.43 14.17
CA THR A 10 14.11 -27.02 14.18
C THR A 10 14.16 -26.42 12.78
N ALA A 11 14.67 -27.14 11.77
CA ALA A 11 14.66 -26.69 10.37
C ALA A 11 13.23 -26.51 9.85
N SER A 12 12.33 -27.45 10.12
CA SER A 12 10.91 -27.33 9.76
C SER A 12 10.23 -26.16 10.47
N LEU A 13 10.52 -25.94 11.75
CA LEU A 13 9.96 -24.81 12.50
C LEU A 13 10.45 -23.48 11.93
N LEU A 14 11.73 -23.36 11.59
CA LEU A 14 12.31 -22.18 10.96
C LEU A 14 11.71 -21.92 9.58
N LEU A 15 11.46 -22.97 8.78
CA LEU A 15 10.79 -22.85 7.49
C LEU A 15 9.34 -22.37 7.64
N ILE A 16 8.59 -22.88 8.62
CA ILE A 16 7.22 -22.44 8.91
C ILE A 16 7.19 -20.97 9.35
N VAL A 17 8.11 -20.58 10.23
CA VAL A 17 8.24 -19.20 10.70
C VAL A 17 8.62 -18.28 9.53
N ALA A 18 9.61 -18.65 8.72
CA ALA A 18 9.99 -17.89 7.53
C ALA A 18 8.83 -17.74 6.54
N TRP A 19 8.04 -18.80 6.33
CA TRP A 19 6.87 -18.78 5.46
C TRP A 19 5.80 -17.80 5.97
N ARG A 20 5.50 -17.80 7.29
CA ARG A 20 4.56 -16.86 7.92
C ARG A 20 4.98 -15.40 7.80
N PHE A 21 6.28 -15.11 7.74
CA PHE A 21 6.78 -13.75 7.53
C PHE A 21 6.61 -13.26 6.09
N TRP A 22 6.54 -14.18 5.12
CA TRP A 22 6.48 -13.86 3.70
C TRP A 22 5.07 -13.97 3.12
N SER A 23 4.17 -14.71 3.76
CA SER A 23 2.76 -14.74 3.35
C SER A 23 2.14 -13.35 3.42
N PRO A 24 1.34 -12.94 2.41
CA PRO A 24 0.58 -11.70 2.46
C PRO A 24 -0.29 -11.66 3.72
N ALA A 25 -0.38 -10.48 4.34
CA ALA A 25 -1.30 -10.28 5.44
C ALA A 25 -2.74 -10.41 4.94
N ASP A 26 -3.55 -11.20 5.62
CA ASP A 26 -4.97 -11.30 5.32
C ASP A 26 -5.69 -10.04 5.83
N LEU A 27 -5.92 -9.09 4.92
CA LEU A 27 -6.65 -7.86 5.19
C LEU A 27 -8.16 -7.99 4.90
N SER A 28 -8.68 -9.20 4.64
CA SER A 28 -10.12 -9.42 4.44
C SER A 28 -10.93 -9.13 5.72
N ALA A 29 -10.29 -9.24 6.89
CA ALA A 29 -10.89 -8.93 8.18
C ALA A 29 -11.04 -7.42 8.46
N CYS A 30 -10.41 -6.55 7.65
CA CYS A 30 -10.63 -5.10 7.71
C CYS A 30 -12.05 -4.77 7.22
N THR A 31 -13.05 -5.02 8.06
CA THR A 31 -14.46 -4.75 7.75
C THR A 31 -14.84 -3.33 8.17
N SER A 32 -15.73 -2.69 7.41
CA SER A 32 -16.24 -1.34 7.70
C SER A 32 -17.26 -1.30 8.85
N LYS A 33 -17.57 -2.45 9.46
CA LYS A 33 -18.88 -2.63 10.09
C LYS A 33 -19.03 -2.09 11.51
N ASN A 34 -17.96 -1.73 12.23
CA ASN A 34 -18.06 -1.24 13.62
C ASN A 34 -16.80 -0.50 14.09
N THR A 35 -16.31 0.50 13.35
CA THR A 35 -15.13 1.26 13.81
C THR A 35 -15.42 2.73 13.70
N GLU A 36 -15.46 3.41 14.86
CA GLU A 36 -15.45 4.86 14.94
C GLU A 36 -14.26 5.42 14.13
N PRO A 37 -14.39 6.62 13.53
CA PRO A 37 -13.28 7.29 12.86
C PRO A 37 -12.04 7.29 13.75
N GLY A 38 -10.96 6.69 13.25
CA GLY A 38 -9.70 6.59 13.96
C GLY A 38 -8.78 7.79 13.67
N GLN A 39 -7.52 7.63 14.04
CA GLN A 39 -6.52 8.67 13.90
C GLN A 39 -6.26 9.04 12.44
N LEU A 40 -6.22 8.06 11.52
CA LEU A 40 -5.96 8.33 10.11
C LEU A 40 -7.11 9.13 9.49
N THR A 41 -8.36 8.78 9.80
CA THR A 41 -9.54 9.50 9.32
C THR A 41 -9.51 10.95 9.76
N ALA A 42 -9.20 11.21 11.03
CA ALA A 42 -9.07 12.57 11.54
C ALA A 42 -7.98 13.36 10.82
N VAL A 43 -6.82 12.76 10.58
CA VAL A 43 -5.72 13.39 9.83
C VAL A 43 -6.13 13.73 8.40
N ILE A 44 -6.74 12.78 7.68
CA ILE A 44 -7.18 12.98 6.30
C ILE A 44 -8.24 14.08 6.20
N ARG A 45 -9.24 14.06 7.09
CA ARG A 45 -10.30 15.09 7.11
C ARG A 45 -9.73 16.46 7.44
N ASN A 46 -8.90 16.57 8.48
CA ASN A 46 -8.31 17.84 8.87
C ASN A 46 -7.39 18.39 7.79
N TYR A 47 -6.58 17.55 7.15
CA TYR A 47 -5.73 17.96 6.04
C TYR A 47 -6.55 18.44 4.84
N PHE A 48 -7.60 17.71 4.47
CA PHE A 48 -8.45 18.08 3.35
C PHE A 48 -9.22 19.38 3.59
N GLU A 49 -9.84 19.54 4.76
CA GLU A 49 -10.54 20.77 5.14
C GLU A 49 -9.57 21.96 5.28
N GLY A 50 -8.40 21.75 5.89
CA GLY A 50 -7.37 22.77 6.06
C GLY A 50 -6.80 23.30 4.74
N ASN A 51 -6.84 22.48 3.69
CA ASN A 51 -6.45 22.86 2.32
C ASN A 51 -7.65 23.26 1.46
N ASN A 52 -8.74 23.75 2.06
CA ASN A 52 -9.95 24.20 1.36
C ASN A 52 -10.55 23.15 0.41
N ARG A 53 -10.40 21.86 0.74
CA ARG A 53 -10.90 20.73 -0.05
C ARG A 53 -10.36 20.71 -1.48
N ILE A 54 -9.13 21.19 -1.66
CA ILE A 54 -8.47 21.26 -2.97
C ILE A 54 -8.35 19.86 -3.58
N ASP A 55 -8.52 19.80 -4.91
CA ASP A 55 -8.21 18.58 -5.66
C ASP A 55 -6.71 18.28 -5.56
N TRP A 56 -6.34 17.02 -5.40
CA TRP A 56 -4.93 16.61 -5.27
C TRP A 56 -4.07 17.05 -6.47
N ARG A 57 -4.67 17.23 -7.66
CA ARG A 57 -3.99 17.73 -8.87
C ARG A 57 -3.70 19.23 -8.81
N GLY A 58 -4.39 19.96 -7.94
CA GLY A 58 -4.21 21.39 -7.72
C GLY A 58 -3.16 21.74 -6.66
N LEU A 59 -2.59 20.74 -5.98
CA LEU A 59 -1.50 20.95 -5.02
C LEU A 59 -0.16 21.10 -5.75
N ASP A 60 0.67 22.03 -5.27
CA ASP A 60 2.04 22.20 -5.74
C ASP A 60 2.87 20.92 -5.52
N ASP A 61 2.69 20.28 -4.36
CA ASP A 61 3.15 18.92 -4.09
C ASP A 61 1.96 18.02 -3.73
N ARG A 62 1.72 17.03 -4.59
CA ARG A 62 0.60 16.08 -4.53
C ARG A 62 0.67 15.17 -3.31
N PHE A 63 1.83 15.07 -2.68
CA PHE A 63 2.06 14.27 -1.47
C PHE A 63 2.52 15.10 -0.28
N ASP A 64 2.25 16.40 -0.26
CA ASP A 64 2.62 17.30 0.84
C ASP A 64 2.08 16.84 2.21
N ILE A 65 0.99 16.06 2.24
CA ILE A 65 0.55 15.39 3.47
C ILE A 65 1.68 14.60 4.16
N LEU A 66 2.62 14.01 3.41
CA LEU A 66 3.79 13.28 3.92
C LEU A 66 4.82 14.20 4.60
N SER A 67 4.76 15.51 4.35
CA SER A 67 5.61 16.53 4.96
C SER A 67 5.01 17.11 6.25
N THR A 68 3.72 16.88 6.51
CA THR A 68 3.06 17.34 7.73
C THR A 68 3.47 16.50 8.95
N PRO A 69 3.55 17.07 10.17
CA PRO A 69 3.85 16.32 11.39
C PRO A 69 2.87 15.16 11.63
N GLU A 70 1.60 15.35 11.34
CA GLU A 70 0.55 14.34 11.47
C GLU A 70 0.70 13.23 10.42
N GLY A 71 0.94 13.59 9.16
CA GLY A 71 1.17 12.62 8.10
C GLY A 71 2.43 11.79 8.32
N GLN A 72 3.52 12.39 8.80
CA GLN A 72 4.74 11.66 9.16
C GLN A 72 4.52 10.63 10.26
N LYS A 73 3.68 10.94 11.27
CA LYS A 73 3.33 9.98 12.32
C LYS A 73 2.61 8.76 11.76
N ILE A 74 1.66 8.97 10.85
CA ILE A 74 0.96 7.86 10.18
C ILE A 74 1.92 7.09 9.26
N ALA A 75 2.66 7.78 8.39
CA ALA A 75 3.56 7.18 7.40
C ALA A 75 4.77 6.47 8.04
N GLY A 76 5.13 6.83 9.28
CA GLY A 76 6.13 6.12 10.07
C GLY A 76 5.63 4.80 10.69
N GLN A 77 4.32 4.61 10.80
CA GLN A 77 3.70 3.39 11.33
C GLN A 77 2.44 2.96 10.54
N PRO A 78 2.52 2.85 9.19
CA PRO A 78 1.35 2.68 8.34
C PRO A 78 0.59 1.38 8.63
N GLN A 79 1.29 0.35 9.14
CA GLN A 79 0.71 -0.92 9.53
C GLN A 79 -0.38 -0.82 10.59
N ALA A 80 -0.31 0.17 11.48
CA ALA A 80 -1.32 0.40 12.51
C ALA A 80 -2.62 0.98 11.92
N HIS A 81 -2.56 1.53 10.71
CA HIS A 81 -3.64 2.28 10.08
C HIS A 81 -4.17 1.62 8.80
N VAL A 82 -3.62 0.49 8.36
CA VAL A 82 -3.98 -0.14 7.07
C VAL A 82 -5.46 -0.50 6.96
N CYS A 83 -6.09 -0.99 8.04
CA CYS A 83 -7.52 -1.28 8.00
C CYS A 83 -8.36 -0.01 7.90
N GLU A 84 -7.95 1.06 8.59
CA GLU A 84 -8.62 2.35 8.50
C GLU A 84 -8.45 2.96 7.10
N ALA A 85 -7.28 2.81 6.49
CA ALA A 85 -7.03 3.22 5.11
C ALA A 85 -7.98 2.51 4.15
N LEU A 86 -8.14 1.19 4.26
CA LEU A 86 -9.09 0.42 3.44
C LEU A 86 -10.56 0.84 3.68
N GLN A 87 -10.91 1.25 4.91
CA GLN A 87 -12.23 1.81 5.20
C GLN A 87 -12.45 3.15 4.47
N ILE A 88 -11.47 4.06 4.51
CA ILE A 88 -11.50 5.32 3.76
C ILE A 88 -11.63 5.08 2.26
N LEU A 89 -10.80 4.18 1.70
CA LEU A 89 -10.81 3.85 0.28
C LEU A 89 -12.14 3.24 -0.18
N SER A 90 -12.77 2.40 0.64
CA SER A 90 -14.05 1.77 0.32
C SER A 90 -15.26 2.70 0.50
N SER A 91 -15.12 3.75 1.31
CA SER A 91 -16.23 4.63 1.66
C SER A 91 -16.59 5.60 0.53
N PRO A 92 -17.89 5.80 0.25
CA PRO A 92 -18.35 6.84 -0.67
C PRO A 92 -18.32 8.25 -0.06
N THR A 93 -18.13 8.39 1.25
CA THR A 93 -18.11 9.70 1.93
C THR A 93 -16.78 10.43 1.81
N PHE A 94 -15.75 9.78 1.27
CA PHE A 94 -14.45 10.37 1.01
C PHE A 94 -14.28 10.61 -0.49
N SER A 95 -13.78 11.80 -0.82
CA SER A 95 -13.42 12.18 -2.18
C SER A 95 -12.23 11.37 -2.70
N GLN A 96 -12.01 11.38 -4.02
CA GLN A 96 -10.83 10.72 -4.60
C GLN A 96 -9.52 11.38 -4.13
N SER A 97 -9.49 12.69 -3.89
CA SER A 97 -8.33 13.38 -3.30
C SER A 97 -7.98 12.83 -1.91
N GLU A 98 -8.97 12.66 -1.03
CA GLU A 98 -8.75 12.06 0.30
C GLU A 98 -8.24 10.62 0.21
N LYS A 99 -8.71 9.86 -0.80
CA LYS A 99 -8.22 8.51 -1.09
C LYS A 99 -6.78 8.52 -1.61
N ILE A 100 -6.40 9.50 -2.44
CA ILE A 100 -5.01 9.70 -2.87
C ILE A 100 -4.10 9.98 -1.68
N PHE A 101 -4.48 10.90 -0.80
CA PHE A 101 -3.70 11.23 0.40
C PHE A 101 -3.58 10.03 1.35
N THR A 102 -4.66 9.26 1.49
CA THR A 102 -4.69 8.03 2.27
C THR A 102 -3.71 7.00 1.72
N THR A 103 -3.73 6.75 0.41
CA THR A 103 -2.82 5.82 -0.25
C THR A 103 -1.36 6.28 -0.14
N ALA A 104 -1.10 7.60 -0.20
CA ALA A 104 0.24 8.15 -0.05
C ALA A 104 0.85 7.81 1.32
N LEU A 105 0.07 7.92 2.39
CA LEU A 105 0.52 7.57 3.74
C LEU A 105 0.86 6.08 3.90
N MET A 106 0.40 5.22 2.98
CA MET A 106 0.64 3.77 3.00
C MET A 106 1.87 3.31 2.22
N PHE A 107 2.66 4.21 1.60
CA PHE A 107 3.84 3.82 0.80
C PHE A 107 4.88 2.99 1.55
N HIS A 108 4.95 3.14 2.88
CA HIS A 108 5.91 2.42 3.72
C HIS A 108 5.32 1.17 4.39
N LEU A 109 4.16 0.68 3.96
CA LEU A 109 3.63 -0.59 4.47
C LEU A 109 4.67 -1.70 4.36
N PRO A 110 4.82 -2.54 5.40
CA PRO A 110 5.61 -3.76 5.29
C PRO A 110 5.13 -4.62 4.12
N ILE A 111 6.06 -5.29 3.42
CA ILE A 111 5.75 -5.95 2.13
C ILE A 111 4.57 -6.93 2.22
N ASN A 112 4.44 -7.68 3.32
CA ASN A 112 3.32 -8.60 3.52
C ASN A 112 1.97 -7.87 3.59
N GLN A 113 1.90 -6.70 4.23
CA GLN A 113 0.70 -5.88 4.28
C GLN A 113 0.47 -5.13 2.98
N TYR A 114 1.53 -4.66 2.31
CA TYR A 114 1.42 -4.05 0.99
C TYR A 114 0.82 -5.02 -0.04
N MET A 115 1.23 -6.28 -0.05
CA MET A 115 0.61 -7.30 -0.92
C MET A 115 -0.88 -7.53 -0.61
N GLY A 116 -1.24 -7.61 0.66
CA GLY A 116 -2.65 -7.65 1.07
C GLY A 116 -3.42 -6.39 0.68
N PHE A 117 -2.78 -5.23 0.76
CA PHE A 117 -3.35 -3.94 0.37
C PHE A 117 -3.59 -3.88 -1.15
N MET A 118 -2.66 -4.38 -1.98
CA MET A 118 -2.88 -4.55 -3.43
C MET A 118 -4.10 -5.44 -3.72
N ASP A 119 -4.26 -6.55 -3.00
CA ASP A 119 -5.39 -7.45 -3.22
C ASP A 119 -6.74 -6.79 -2.85
N ARG A 120 -6.78 -6.02 -1.76
CA ARG A 120 -7.99 -5.30 -1.35
C ARG A 120 -8.30 -4.13 -2.28
N THR A 121 -7.30 -3.35 -2.67
CA THR A 121 -7.49 -2.20 -3.58
C THR A 121 -7.86 -2.64 -5.00
N HIS A 122 -7.34 -3.77 -5.48
CA HIS A 122 -7.82 -4.40 -6.71
C HIS A 122 -9.33 -4.65 -6.67
N GLN A 123 -9.85 -5.23 -5.58
CA GLN A 123 -11.30 -5.45 -5.43
C GLN A 123 -12.07 -4.12 -5.37
N LEU A 124 -11.57 -3.13 -4.63
CA LEU A 124 -12.18 -1.82 -4.58
C LEU A 124 -12.20 -1.11 -5.94
N TYR A 125 -11.19 -1.32 -6.78
CA TYR A 125 -11.13 -0.77 -8.13
C TYR A 125 -12.13 -1.49 -9.06
N ALA A 126 -12.19 -2.82 -8.99
CA ALA A 126 -13.16 -3.62 -9.75
C ALA A 126 -14.62 -3.28 -9.37
N ASP A 127 -14.86 -2.93 -8.10
CA ASP A 127 -16.16 -2.50 -7.57
C ASP A 127 -16.42 -0.98 -7.74
N GLU A 128 -15.57 -0.27 -8.50
CA GLU A 128 -15.66 1.18 -8.78
C GLU A 128 -15.68 2.07 -7.52
N LYS A 129 -15.13 1.60 -6.40
CA LYS A 129 -15.01 2.37 -5.15
C LYS A 129 -13.83 3.32 -5.15
N ILE A 130 -12.76 2.96 -5.83
CA ILE A 130 -11.59 3.81 -6.07
C ILE A 130 -11.44 4.03 -7.57
N ASP A 131 -10.92 5.18 -7.97
CA ASP A 131 -10.70 5.48 -9.38
C ASP A 131 -9.33 4.96 -9.88
N ARG A 132 -9.09 5.17 -11.18
CA ARG A 132 -7.84 4.79 -11.84
C ARG A 132 -6.62 5.47 -11.23
N GLU A 133 -6.75 6.69 -10.72
CA GLU A 133 -5.62 7.45 -10.17
C GLU A 133 -5.19 6.89 -8.82
N VAL A 134 -6.16 6.58 -7.95
CA VAL A 134 -5.90 5.89 -6.69
C VAL A 134 -5.27 4.53 -6.96
N MET A 135 -5.80 3.76 -7.91
CA MET A 135 -5.24 2.45 -8.27
C MET A 135 -3.84 2.57 -8.90
N THR A 136 -3.60 3.58 -9.73
CA THR A 136 -2.26 3.89 -10.29
C THR A 136 -1.26 4.09 -9.16
N LEU A 137 -1.65 4.81 -8.12
CA LEU A 137 -0.80 5.13 -6.98
C LEU A 137 -0.45 3.90 -6.13
N VAL A 138 -1.37 2.94 -6.02
CA VAL A 138 -1.12 1.65 -5.36
C VAL A 138 -0.13 0.82 -6.14
N VAL A 139 -0.32 0.72 -7.46
CA VAL A 139 0.41 -0.22 -8.33
C VAL A 139 1.80 0.27 -8.70
N LEU A 140 1.96 1.58 -8.90
CA LEU A 140 3.25 2.15 -9.26
C LEU A 140 4.25 1.95 -8.11
N PRO A 141 5.39 1.27 -8.30
CA PRO A 141 6.32 0.99 -7.20
C PRO A 141 6.90 2.28 -6.62
N ARG A 142 6.89 2.39 -5.30
CA ARG A 142 7.41 3.51 -4.49
C ARG A 142 7.47 3.09 -3.02
N GLY A 143 8.13 3.88 -2.17
CA GLY A 143 8.38 3.50 -0.76
C GLY A 143 8.90 2.06 -0.61
N THR A 144 8.24 1.24 0.21
CA THR A 144 8.62 -0.15 0.44
C THR A 144 8.58 -0.98 -0.85
N ALA A 145 7.55 -0.81 -1.68
CA ALA A 145 7.27 -1.68 -2.84
C ALA A 145 8.40 -1.67 -3.88
N ILE A 146 9.13 -0.56 -3.98
CA ILE A 146 10.23 -0.45 -4.95
C ILE A 146 11.31 -1.50 -4.72
N ASN A 147 11.51 -1.94 -3.48
CA ASN A 147 12.57 -2.89 -3.11
C ASN A 147 12.21 -4.36 -3.38
N TYR A 148 10.99 -4.64 -3.81
CA TYR A 148 10.45 -6.00 -3.97
C TYR A 148 10.00 -6.32 -5.40
N TRP A 149 10.43 -5.54 -6.40
CA TRP A 149 10.10 -5.75 -7.82
C TRP A 149 10.48 -7.15 -8.36
N TRP A 150 11.43 -7.82 -7.70
CA TRP A 150 11.92 -9.15 -8.03
C TRP A 150 11.11 -10.29 -7.38
N LEU A 151 10.29 -9.98 -6.37
CA LEU A 151 9.51 -10.99 -5.64
C LEU A 151 8.40 -11.56 -6.54
N PRO A 152 8.30 -12.89 -6.74
CA PRO A 152 7.28 -13.48 -7.62
C PRO A 152 5.85 -13.08 -7.26
N ASP A 153 5.48 -13.14 -5.98
CA ASP A 153 4.14 -12.80 -5.49
C ASP A 153 3.76 -11.33 -5.72
N TRP A 154 4.75 -10.44 -5.64
CA TRP A 154 4.57 -9.03 -5.98
C TRP A 154 4.40 -8.86 -7.50
N ARG A 155 5.24 -9.52 -8.31
CA ARG A 155 5.18 -9.45 -9.78
C ARG A 155 3.86 -9.98 -10.33
N GLU A 156 3.29 -11.01 -9.70
CA GLU A 156 1.97 -11.53 -10.04
C GLU A 156 0.90 -10.44 -9.89
N ARG A 157 0.83 -9.79 -8.73
CA ARG A 157 -0.13 -8.71 -8.44
C ARG A 157 0.11 -7.48 -9.33
N PHE A 158 1.36 -7.07 -9.49
CA PHE A 158 1.71 -5.98 -10.40
C PHE A 158 1.27 -6.29 -11.84
N SER A 159 1.54 -7.51 -12.33
CA SER A 159 1.16 -7.90 -13.70
C SER A 159 -0.35 -8.04 -13.87
N ARG A 160 -1.09 -8.39 -12.82
CA ARG A 160 -2.56 -8.40 -12.79
C ARG A 160 -3.13 -6.99 -12.97
N ASP A 161 -2.61 -6.02 -12.20
CA ASP A 161 -3.27 -4.72 -12.04
C ASP A 161 -2.70 -3.64 -12.98
N ALA A 162 -1.39 -3.63 -13.21
CA ALA A 162 -0.70 -2.60 -13.98
C ALA A 162 -1.24 -2.38 -15.40
N PRO A 163 -1.63 -3.40 -16.19
CA PRO A 163 -2.13 -3.18 -17.55
C PRO A 163 -3.37 -2.29 -17.63
N SER A 164 -4.14 -2.18 -16.54
CA SER A 164 -5.34 -1.35 -16.49
C SER A 164 -5.07 0.12 -16.15
N VAL A 165 -3.89 0.42 -15.58
CA VAL A 165 -3.59 1.73 -15.00
C VAL A 165 -2.25 2.35 -15.44
N LEU A 166 -1.32 1.56 -16.00
CA LEU A 166 0.01 2.00 -16.44
C LEU A 166 0.26 1.73 -17.93
N ASP A 167 1.15 2.51 -18.52
CA ASP A 167 1.63 2.30 -19.89
C ASP A 167 2.54 1.07 -20.01
N ALA A 168 2.44 0.35 -21.12
CA ALA A 168 3.22 -0.88 -21.37
C ALA A 168 4.75 -0.67 -21.26
N ASN A 169 5.26 0.49 -21.68
CA ASN A 169 6.68 0.83 -21.55
C ASN A 169 7.11 0.94 -20.08
N LEU A 170 6.28 1.56 -19.24
CA LEU A 170 6.54 1.68 -17.80
C LEU A 170 6.47 0.30 -17.13
N ILE A 171 5.48 -0.52 -17.48
CA ILE A 171 5.37 -1.90 -16.99
C ILE A 171 6.64 -2.69 -17.31
N LYS A 172 7.12 -2.64 -18.56
CA LYS A 172 8.36 -3.31 -18.97
C LYS A 172 9.55 -2.79 -18.17
N HIS A 173 9.63 -1.48 -17.98
CA HIS A 173 10.72 -0.83 -17.26
C HIS A 173 10.75 -1.24 -15.77
N VAL A 174 9.61 -1.29 -15.10
CA VAL A 174 9.46 -1.82 -13.73
C VAL A 174 9.84 -3.29 -13.66
N LEU A 175 9.29 -4.14 -14.53
CA LEU A 175 9.54 -5.59 -14.51
C LEU A 175 10.99 -5.96 -14.85
N SER A 176 11.71 -5.08 -15.57
CA SER A 176 13.14 -5.23 -15.86
C SER A 176 14.04 -4.85 -14.67
N GLY A 177 13.49 -4.21 -13.63
CA GLY A 177 14.25 -3.71 -12.48
C GLY A 177 14.92 -2.36 -12.71
N HIS A 178 15.01 -1.86 -13.96
CA HIS A 178 15.60 -0.54 -14.24
C HIS A 178 14.92 0.60 -13.48
N TYR A 179 13.60 0.54 -13.30
CA TYR A 179 12.86 1.52 -12.52
C TYR A 179 13.43 1.72 -11.12
N TRP A 180 13.92 0.66 -10.47
CA TRP A 180 14.53 0.75 -9.14
C TRP A 180 15.85 1.53 -9.14
N PHE A 181 16.64 1.43 -10.22
CA PHE A 181 17.90 2.17 -10.36
C PHE A 181 17.68 3.64 -10.74
N ASP A 182 16.66 3.89 -11.54
CA ASP A 182 16.36 5.22 -12.08
C ASP A 182 15.51 6.07 -11.12
N TYR A 183 14.75 5.44 -10.22
CA TYR A 183 13.97 6.15 -9.21
C TYR A 183 14.91 6.76 -8.16
N PRO A 184 15.01 8.09 -8.06
CA PRO A 184 15.82 8.71 -7.02
C PRO A 184 15.24 8.29 -5.67
N GLY A 185 16.02 7.55 -4.87
CA GLY A 185 15.63 7.08 -3.54
C GLY A 185 15.41 8.19 -2.49
N ALA A 186 15.22 9.44 -2.93
CA ALA A 186 15.04 10.64 -2.12
C ALA A 186 13.76 11.37 -2.56
N GLY A 187 12.60 10.91 -2.10
CA GLY A 187 11.32 11.56 -2.33
C GLY A 187 10.21 10.55 -2.57
N PHE A 188 9.71 9.98 -1.47
CA PHE A 188 8.48 9.18 -1.30
C PHE A 188 8.05 8.25 -2.47
#